data_AF-A0A699HHW5-F1
#
_entry.id   AF-A0A699HHW5-F1
#
_cell.length_a   1.000
_cell.length_b   1.000
_cell.length_c   1.000
_cell.angle_alpha   90.00
_cell.angle_beta   90.00
_cell.angle_gamma   90.00
#
_symmetry.space_group_name_H-M   'P 1'
#
loop_
_entity.id
_entity.type
_entity.pdbx_description
1 polymer ?
#
loop_
_entity_poly.entity_id
_entity_poly.type
_entity_poly.pdbx_seq_one_letter_code
_entity_poly.pdbx_strand_id
1 'polypeptide(L)' 'KSGMKFDLLAYSSLICGLCRCGRMVEARNYFNEMITNGVHPDDIIYGCLVKKYYELGNTREAEELQNDMVGRQLMNGISE' A
#
# COMPACT_ATOMS: atom_id res chain seq x y z
N LYS A 1 26.91 -6.44 -4.01
CA LYS A 1 25.53 -6.56 -4.56
C LYS A 1 24.91 -5.17 -4.45
N SER A 2 24.72 -4.47 -5.57
CA SER A 2 24.01 -3.18 -5.56
C SER A 2 22.56 -3.47 -5.22
N GLY A 3 22.16 -3.26 -3.97
CA GLY A 3 20.75 -3.15 -3.63
C GLY A 3 20.23 -1.91 -4.35
N MET A 4 19.44 -2.09 -5.40
CA MET A 4 18.75 -0.96 -6.01
C MET A 4 17.81 -0.40 -4.96
N LYS A 5 18.07 0.82 -4.50
CA LYS A 5 17.15 1.53 -3.62
C LYS A 5 15.94 1.89 -4.46
N PHE A 6 14.83 1.19 -4.26
CA PHE A 6 13.58 1.57 -4.91
C PHE A 6 13.14 2.93 -4.41
N ASP A 7 12.73 3.78 -5.35
CA ASP A 7 12.05 5.03 -5.06
C ASP A 7 10.54 4.81 -4.97
N LEU A 8 9.80 5.87 -4.61
CA LEU A 8 8.35 5.84 -4.49
C LEU A 8 7.66 5.28 -5.75
N LEU A 9 8.14 5.68 -6.93
CA LEU A 9 7.54 5.27 -8.21
C LEU A 9 7.72 3.77 -8.47
N ALA A 10 8.90 3.23 -8.17
CA ALA A 10 9.17 1.80 -8.29
C ALA A 10 8.30 0.98 -7.32
N TYR A 11 8.23 1.38 -6.05
CA TYR A 11 7.34 0.73 -5.08
C TYR A 11 5.87 0.81 -5.49
N SER A 12 5.41 1.99 -5.91
CA SER A 12 4.02 2.20 -6.34
C SER A 12 3.67 1.27 -7.50
N SER A 13 4.51 1.24 -8.54
CA SER A 13 4.29 0.36 -9.71
C SER A 13 4.25 -1.12 -9.34
N LEU A 14 5.17 -1.57 -8.49
CA LEU A 14 5.28 -2.96 -8.06
C LEU A 14 4.10 -3.38 -7.19
N ILE A 15 3.78 -2.60 -6.16
CA ILE A 15 2.68 -2.88 -5.22
C ILE A 15 1.35 -2.85 -5.98
N CYS A 16 1.08 -1.83 -6.79
CA CYS A 16 -0.14 -1.74 -7.57
C CYS A 16 -0.28 -2.90 -8.56
N GLY A 17 0.80 -3.29 -9.23
CA GLY A 17 0.84 -4.45 -10.11
C GLY A 17 0.51 -5.75 -9.39
N LEU A 18 1.09 -5.97 -8.21
CA LEU A 18 0.82 -7.15 -7.38
C LEU A 18 -0.64 -7.19 -6.89
N CYS A 19 -1.19 -6.04 -6.47
CA CYS A 19 -2.61 -5.93 -6.11
C CYS A 19 -3.53 -6.35 -7.27
N ARG A 20 -3.25 -5.87 -8.49
CA ARG A 20 -4.03 -6.23 -9.69
C ARG A 20 -3.97 -7.73 -9.99
N CYS A 21 -2.82 -8.36 -9.74
CA CYS A 21 -2.64 -9.80 -9.89
C CYS A 21 -3.18 -10.63 -8.70
N GLY A 22 -3.77 -9.99 -7.67
CA GLY A 22 -4.26 -10.67 -6.47
C GLY A 22 -3.16 -11.18 -5.53
N ARG A 23 -1.89 -10.81 -5.78
CA ARG A 23 -0.72 -11.26 -4.99
C ARG A 23 -0.53 -10.39 -3.75
N MET A 24 -1.55 -10.36 -2.90
CA MET A 24 -1.62 -9.41 -1.77
C MET A 24 -0.56 -9.62 -0.69
N VAL A 25 -0.12 -10.86 -0.47
CA VAL A 25 0.97 -11.15 0.48
C VAL A 25 2.25 -10.45 0.05
N GLU A 26 2.60 -10.52 -1.23
CA GLU A 26 3.78 -9.88 -1.77
C GLU A 26 3.64 -8.37 -1.82
N ALA A 27 2.45 -7.87 -2.22
CA ALA A 27 2.15 -6.44 -2.20
C ALA A 27 2.37 -5.87 -0.79
N ARG A 28 1.92 -6.57 0.26
CA ARG A 28 2.10 -6.15 1.65
C ARG A 28 3.55 -6.22 2.11
N ASN A 29 4.31 -7.23 1.67
CA ASN A 29 5.74 -7.31 1.98
C ASN A 29 6.50 -6.11 1.42
N TYR A 30 6.25 -5.73 0.16
CA TYR A 30 6.88 -4.56 -0.45
C TYR A 30 6.41 -3.24 0.18
N PHE A 31 5.15 -3.14 0.60
CA PHE A 31 4.66 -2.00 1.37
C PHE A 31 5.41 -1.83 2.71
N ASN A 32 5.62 -2.93 3.45
CA ASN A 32 6.38 -2.89 4.69
C ASN A 32 7.87 -2.59 4.46
N GLU A 33 8.44 -3.12 3.37
CA GLU A 33 9.82 -2.84 2.97
C GLU A 33 10.02 -1.35 2.64
N MET A 34 9.08 -0.75 1.91
CA MET A 34 9.05 0.66 1.56
C MET A 34 9.16 1.55 2.82
N ILE A 35 8.31 1.28 3.82
CA ILE A 35 8.31 2.00 5.11
C ILE A 35 9.65 1.79 5.84
N THR A 36 10.15 0.54 5.87
CA THR A 36 11.43 0.20 6.51
C THR A 36 12.60 0.94 5.87
N ASN A 37 12.54 1.17 4.56
CA ASN A 37 13.54 1.91 3.79
C ASN A 37 13.37 3.43 3.87
N GLY A 38 12.42 3.93 4.68
CA GLY A 38 12.13 5.35 4.87
C GLY A 38 11.44 6.01 3.69
N VAL A 39 10.84 5.22 2.79
CA VAL A 39 10.02 5.71 1.70
C VAL A 39 8.57 5.68 2.19
N HIS A 40 7.87 6.80 2.10
CA HIS A 40 6.50 6.89 2.61
C HIS A 40 5.48 6.57 1.52
N PRO A 41 4.53 5.65 1.76
CA PRO A 41 3.45 5.37 0.82
C PRO A 41 2.59 6.61 0.56
N ASP A 42 2.15 6.76 -0.69
CA ASP A 42 1.21 7.78 -1.11
C ASP A 42 -0.23 7.24 -1.11
N ASP A 43 -1.18 8.14 -1.37
CA ASP A 43 -2.60 7.86 -1.49
C ASP A 43 -2.92 6.80 -2.56
N ILE A 44 -2.12 6.73 -3.63
CA ILE A 44 -2.27 5.74 -4.70
C ILE A 44 -2.00 4.33 -4.17
N ILE A 45 -0.90 4.15 -3.43
CA ILE A 45 -0.51 2.86 -2.84
C ILE A 45 -1.56 2.39 -1.83
N TYR A 46 -1.99 3.27 -0.91
CA TYR A 46 -3.05 2.96 0.04
C TYR A 46 -4.35 2.59 -0.67
N GLY A 47 -4.78 3.41 -1.64
CA GLY A 47 -6.01 3.17 -2.41
C GLY A 47 -6.00 1.82 -3.11
N CYS A 48 -4.87 1.42 -3.71
CA CYS A 48 -4.75 0.11 -4.36
C CYS A 48 -4.85 -1.06 -3.38
N LEU A 49 -4.18 -0.98 -2.23
CA LEU A 49 -4.21 -2.03 -1.22
C LEU A 49 -5.59 -2.14 -0.56
N VAL A 50 -6.14 -1.02 -0.07
CA VAL A 50 -7.46 -0.96 0.58
C VAL A 50 -8.54 -1.50 -0.34
N LYS A 51 -8.62 -0.98 -1.58
CA LYS A 51 -9.60 -1.45 -2.57
C LYS A 51 -9.48 -2.95 -2.78
N LYS A 52 -8.25 -3.46 -2.93
CA LYS A 52 -8.06 -4.89 -3.21
C LYS A 52 -8.40 -5.78 -2.01
N TYR A 53 -8.13 -5.33 -0.79
CA TYR A 53 -8.54 -6.03 0.42
C TYR A 53 -10.06 -6.14 0.53
N TYR A 54 -10.81 -5.07 0.24
CA TYR A 54 -12.28 -5.11 0.18
C TYR A 54 -12.80 -6.07 -0.89
N GLU A 55 -12.21 -6.05 -2.10
CA GLU A 55 -12.58 -6.99 -3.18
C GLU A 55 -12.39 -8.47 -2.79
N LEU A 56 -11.42 -8.76 -1.91
CA LEU A 56 -11.13 -10.11 -1.43
C LEU A 56 -11.91 -10.48 -0.15
N GLY A 57 -12.73 -9.57 0.40
CA GLY A 57 -13.45 -9.76 1.65
C GLY A 57 -12.59 -9.63 2.92
N ASN A 58 -11.35 -9.17 2.79
CA ASN A 58 -10.41 -8.97 3.89
C ASN A 58 -10.62 -7.58 4.52
N THR A 59 -11.80 -7.36 5.09
CA THR A 59 -12.26 -6.04 5.55
C THR A 59 -11.40 -5.48 6.68
N ARG A 60 -10.98 -6.32 7.62
CA ARG A 60 -10.15 -5.89 8.76
C ARG A 60 -8.81 -5.32 8.28
N GLU A 61 -8.16 -5.99 7.34
CA GLU A 61 -6.88 -5.55 6.77
C GLU A 61 -7.04 -4.23 5.99
N ALA A 62 -8.19 -4.01 5.35
CA ALA A 62 -8.52 -2.75 4.69
C ALA A 62 -8.68 -1.60 5.70
N GLU A 63 -9.44 -1.82 6.77
CA GLU A 63 -9.68 -0.84 7.84
C GLU A 63 -8.39 -0.49 8.59
N GLU A 64 -7.55 -1.48 8.89
CA GLU A 64 -6.22 -1.25 9.48
C GLU A 64 -5.37 -0.33 8.61
N LEU A 65 -5.39 -0.52 7.28
CA LEU A 65 -4.63 0.30 6.36
C LEU A 65 -5.20 1.72 6.23
N GLN A 66 -6.53 1.86 6.25
CA GLN A 66 -7.19 3.18 6.28
C GLN A 66 -6.84 3.95 7.55
N ASN A 67 -6.85 3.28 8.71
CA ASN A 67 -6.49 3.90 9.99
C ASN A 67 -5.02 4.34 10.01
N ASP A 68 -4.10 3.54 9.47
CA ASP A 68 -2.69 3.94 9.30
C ASP A 68 -2.56 5.16 8.36
N MET A 69 -3.32 5.21 7.26
CA MET A 69 -3.35 6.34 6.34
C MET A 69 -3.87 7.64 7.01
N VAL A 70 -4.92 7.55 7.82
CA VAL A 70 -5.50 8.68 8.58
C VAL A 70 -4.54 9.16 9.67
N GLY A 71 -3.90 8.23 10.40
CA GLY A 71 -2.88 8.56 11.40
C GLY A 71 -1.68 9.31 10.82
N ARG A 72 -1.41 9.13 9.51
CA ARG A 72 -0.37 9.83 8.75
C ARG A 72 -0.83 11.13 8.09
N GLN A 73 -2.08 11.57 8.31
CA GLN A 73 -2.70 12.77 7.72
C GLN A 73 -2.81 12.74 6.17
N LEU A 74 -2.82 11.55 5.56
CA LEU A 74 -2.83 11.41 4.10
C LEU A 74 -4.25 11.32 3.49
N MET A 75 -5.29 11.14 4.30
CA MET A 75 -6.67 10.99 3.81
C MET A 75 -7.60 12.01 4.48
N ASN A 76 -7.84 13.13 3.80
CA ASN A 76 -8.81 14.14 4.25
C ASN A 76 -10.02 14.24 3.28
N GLY A 77 -10.41 13.15 2.59
CA GLY A 77 -11.39 13.30 1.51
C GLY A 77 -12.07 12.06 0.93
N ILE A 78 -12.12 10.91 1.62
CA ILE A 78 -13.05 9.84 1.21
C ILE A 78 -13.81 9.37 2.45
N SER A 79 -14.71 10.24 2.90
CA SER A 79 -15.88 9.84 3.65
C SER A 79 -17.03 9.64 2.66
N GLU A 80 -17.91 8.70 3.03
CA GLU A 80 -19.18 8.26 2.41
C GLU A 80 -19.12 6.94 1.64
#